data_AF-A0A7C7TGW2-F1
#
_entry.id   AF-A0A7C7TGW2-F1
#
_cell.length_a   1.000
_cell.length_b   1.000
_cell.length_c   1.000
_cell.angle_alpha   90.00
_cell.angle_beta   90.00
_cell.angle_gamma   90.00
#
_symmetry.space_group_name_H-M   'P 1'
#
loop_
_entity.id
_entity.type
_entity.pdbx_description
1 polymer ?
#
loop_
_entity_poly.entity_id
_entity_poly.type
_entity_poly.pdbx_seq_one_letter_code
_entity_poly.pdbx_strand_id
1 'polypeptide(L)'
;MRTLWGSCPRRCTVSFVLPCRGHPESFQVGSSQSAFSPAGDPQIQPRNNRRGGVTAESARPISILIAALGGEGGGVLSTWLVEAATMAGFPVQSTSIPGVAQRTGATTYYVEIFPVPLAELKGREPVMTLTPGPGDIDLMVASELLEAGRAMQNGFISPDRTTLIASTHRLYSVSEKTVSADGRFDADQIVKAAPQLAEQALLGDFRKLAEQSGSIINSVLLGAMAASAKLPFGREVLEETIRKSGIAVEANLKGLAAGFAAAALGDVPESASEPPTEPVLESLKTRRRAKLLLERIAQTFPPETHELVKAGVLRVVDFQDVRYGRLYLERLERIVKLEPPESSLSAYALTNATARNLALWMAYEDVIRVADLKTRPERMARIREEVRARPEQVVEVVDYLKPGIEELCTLLPRMLAEPILRWAEQKNRLERFHFGMHLRTTSVSGFLLIKGLTWFRPLRRFTHRFEFEQALIERWLALVPRAASQTVELALEIVECARLLKGYGDTHQRGLDNFQTLLDRVIEPGLASSNCEQLTVTIREAREQVLQNPEAVSLQDKFPIPSFSKP
;
A
#
# COMPACT_ATOMS: atom_id res chain seq x y z
N MET A 1 58.03 -19.66 -13.97
CA MET A 1 58.22 -19.81 -12.50
C MET A 1 57.48 -18.65 -11.84
N ARG A 2 56.43 -18.76 -11.02
CA ARG A 2 55.68 -19.86 -10.39
C ARG A 2 54.21 -19.42 -10.38
N THR A 3 53.32 -20.35 -10.71
CA THR A 3 51.88 -20.36 -10.42
C THR A 3 51.62 -20.56 -8.93
N LEU A 4 50.51 -20.05 -8.39
CA LEU A 4 49.73 -20.51 -7.20
C LEU A 4 48.45 -19.64 -7.14
N TRP A 5 47.31 -20.08 -7.70
CA TRP A 5 46.21 -20.87 -7.09
C TRP A 5 45.19 -20.07 -6.26
N GLY A 6 43.96 -19.98 -6.80
CA GLY A 6 42.73 -20.25 -6.04
C GLY A 6 42.04 -19.10 -5.30
N SER A 7 41.29 -18.26 -6.01
CA SER A 7 40.17 -17.51 -5.41
C SER A 7 38.87 -18.30 -5.59
N CYS A 8 38.31 -18.77 -4.47
CA CYS A 8 36.98 -19.40 -4.39
C CYS A 8 35.88 -18.36 -4.69
N PRO A 9 34.76 -18.70 -5.35
CA PRO A 9 33.65 -17.77 -5.51
C PRO A 9 32.98 -17.58 -4.14
N ARG A 10 32.97 -16.34 -3.64
CA ARG A 10 32.12 -15.94 -2.52
C ARG A 10 30.65 -16.21 -2.92
N ARG A 11 29.82 -16.74 -2.02
CA ARG A 11 28.37 -16.78 -2.19
C ARG A 11 27.90 -15.34 -2.38
N CYS A 12 27.67 -14.93 -3.62
CA CYS A 12 27.31 -13.55 -3.94
C CYS A 12 25.80 -13.39 -3.76
N THR A 13 25.38 -12.88 -2.60
CA THR A 13 24.08 -12.20 -2.52
C THR A 13 24.13 -10.99 -3.44
N VAL A 14 23.27 -10.95 -4.45
CA VAL A 14 23.17 -9.81 -5.35
C VAL A 14 22.35 -8.73 -4.66
N SER A 15 22.90 -7.51 -4.57
CA SER A 15 22.19 -6.38 -3.97
C SER A 15 20.93 -6.06 -4.78
N PHE A 16 19.77 -6.12 -4.12
CA PHE A 16 18.50 -5.67 -4.67
C PHE A 16 17.98 -4.53 -3.81
N VAL A 17 17.51 -3.45 -4.45
CA VAL A 17 16.86 -2.36 -3.72
C VAL A 17 15.41 -2.28 -4.15
N LEU A 18 14.50 -2.23 -3.17
CA LEU A 18 13.07 -2.19 -3.43
C LEU A 18 12.68 -0.89 -4.14
N PRO A 19 12.24 -0.94 -5.40
CA PRO A 19 11.92 0.23 -6.18
C PRO A 19 10.52 0.75 -5.84
N CYS A 20 10.37 2.06 -5.71
CA CYS A 20 9.07 2.74 -5.62
C CYS A 20 8.67 3.30 -6.98
N ARG A 21 7.37 3.26 -7.33
CA ARG A 21 6.90 3.87 -8.57
C ARG A 21 7.18 5.38 -8.56
N GLY A 22 7.74 5.89 -9.66
CA GLY A 22 8.06 7.32 -9.80
C GLY A 22 9.31 7.78 -9.02
N HIS A 23 10.09 6.87 -8.43
CA HIS A 23 11.35 7.16 -7.75
C HIS A 23 12.49 6.28 -8.28
N PRO A 24 13.46 6.84 -9.04
CA PRO A 24 14.63 6.07 -9.48
C PRO A 24 15.61 5.77 -8.33
N GLU A 25 15.54 6.51 -7.21
CA GLU A 25 16.30 6.26 -5.99
C GLU A 25 15.37 5.74 -4.90
N SER A 26 15.43 4.43 -4.68
CA SER A 26 14.70 3.64 -3.69
C SER A 26 14.99 4.06 -2.24
N PHE A 27 13.95 4.12 -1.41
CA PHE A 27 14.05 4.41 0.02
C PHE A 27 14.77 3.30 0.79
N GLN A 28 15.75 3.67 1.62
CA GLN A 28 16.35 2.78 2.60
C GLN A 28 15.41 2.67 3.81
N VAL A 29 14.52 1.67 3.82
CA VAL A 29 13.67 1.39 5.00
C VAL A 29 14.48 0.58 6.01
N GLY A 30 15.06 1.27 7.00
CA GLY A 30 15.70 0.66 8.16
C GLY A 30 17.20 0.43 7.99
N SER A 31 18.01 1.25 8.66
CA SER A 31 19.45 1.05 8.78
C SER A 31 19.75 -0.09 9.75
N SER A 32 20.07 -1.29 9.26
CA SER A 32 20.80 -2.27 10.06
C SER A 32 22.29 -1.91 10.01
N GLN A 33 22.76 -1.16 11.01
CA GLN A 33 24.19 -0.97 11.26
C GLN A 33 24.81 -2.23 11.88
N SER A 34 26.00 -2.56 11.35
CA SER A 34 26.99 -3.53 11.82
C SER A 34 26.65 -5.03 11.70
N ALA A 35 27.02 -5.60 10.55
CA ALA A 35 27.35 -7.02 10.47
C ALA A 35 28.66 -7.27 11.23
N PHE A 36 28.57 -8.01 12.32
CA PHE A 36 29.72 -8.59 13.03
C PHE A 36 30.38 -9.66 12.14
N SER A 37 31.70 -9.56 11.93
CA SER A 37 32.51 -10.64 11.36
C SER A 37 32.81 -11.70 12.42
N PRO A 38 32.52 -12.99 12.22
CA PRO A 38 33.27 -14.07 12.85
C PRO A 38 34.41 -14.50 11.93
N ALA A 39 35.62 -14.49 12.49
CA ALA A 39 36.79 -15.11 11.89
C ALA A 39 36.71 -16.64 12.01
N GLY A 40 37.07 -17.36 10.95
CA GLY A 40 37.29 -18.81 10.97
C GLY A 40 36.81 -19.49 9.70
N ASP A 41 37.73 -19.78 8.78
CA ASP A 41 37.50 -20.57 7.56
C ASP A 41 37.39 -22.08 7.89
N PRO A 42 36.35 -22.77 7.41
CA PRO A 42 36.46 -24.16 7.01
C PRO A 42 36.47 -24.25 5.47
N GLN A 43 37.54 -24.84 4.93
CA GLN A 43 37.68 -25.12 3.50
C GLN A 43 36.51 -25.99 2.99
N ILE A 44 35.76 -25.53 1.99
CA ILE A 44 34.70 -26.29 1.31
C ILE A 44 35.16 -26.67 -0.09
N GLN A 45 35.18 -27.98 -0.37
CA GLN A 45 35.46 -28.56 -1.70
C GLN A 45 34.24 -28.43 -2.65
N PRO A 46 34.44 -28.31 -3.97
CA PRO A 46 33.37 -28.16 -4.93
C PRO A 46 32.54 -29.45 -5.09
N ARG A 47 31.21 -29.31 -5.17
CA ARG A 47 30.26 -30.42 -5.29
C ARG A 47 30.33 -31.09 -6.66
N ASN A 48 30.49 -32.42 -6.63
CA ASN A 48 30.34 -33.30 -7.77
C ASN A 48 28.90 -33.84 -7.80
N ASN A 49 28.25 -33.71 -8.94
CA ASN A 49 26.83 -33.99 -9.14
C ASN A 49 26.61 -35.49 -9.39
N ARG A 50 26.35 -36.33 -8.38
CA ARG A 50 25.87 -37.72 -8.54
C ARG A 50 25.01 -38.19 -7.36
N ARG A 51 23.94 -38.93 -7.68
CA ARG A 51 23.07 -39.70 -6.76
C ARG A 51 23.90 -40.65 -5.90
N GLY A 52 24.32 -40.21 -4.72
CA GLY A 52 24.92 -41.01 -3.66
C GLY A 52 24.38 -40.50 -2.32
N GLY A 53 23.96 -41.41 -1.43
CA GLY A 53 23.30 -41.06 -0.16
C GLY A 53 24.13 -40.05 0.64
N VAL A 54 23.48 -38.96 1.06
CA VAL A 54 24.08 -37.96 1.93
C VAL A 54 24.35 -38.63 3.28
N THR A 55 25.60 -38.65 3.72
CA THR A 55 25.96 -39.19 5.04
C THR A 55 25.66 -38.15 6.12
N ALA A 56 25.32 -38.60 7.34
CA ALA A 56 25.04 -37.72 8.47
C ALA A 56 26.16 -36.69 8.78
N GLU A 57 27.41 -36.99 8.43
CA GLU A 57 28.57 -36.11 8.66
C GLU A 57 28.75 -35.01 7.60
N SER A 58 28.09 -35.13 6.45
CA SER A 58 28.13 -34.13 5.36
C SER A 58 26.78 -33.46 5.10
N ALA A 59 25.72 -33.91 5.80
CA ALA A 59 24.39 -33.33 5.72
C ALA A 59 24.35 -31.96 6.39
N ARG A 60 23.76 -30.98 5.70
CA ARG A 60 23.39 -29.68 6.28
C ARG A 60 21.87 -29.60 6.42
N PRO A 61 21.35 -28.86 7.41
CA PRO A 61 19.92 -28.58 7.49
C PRO A 61 19.39 -27.94 6.20
N ILE A 62 18.12 -28.24 5.90
CA ILE A 62 17.32 -27.52 4.91
C ILE A 62 16.75 -26.31 5.62
N SER A 63 17.16 -25.12 5.20
CA SER A 63 16.76 -23.85 5.79
C SER A 63 15.55 -23.28 5.05
N ILE A 64 14.43 -23.12 5.75
CA ILE A 64 13.15 -22.64 5.20
C ILE A 64 12.78 -21.33 5.89
N LEU A 65 12.53 -20.28 5.10
CA LEU A 65 12.05 -18.99 5.60
C LEU A 65 10.68 -18.69 5.00
N ILE A 66 9.71 -18.39 5.86
CA ILE A 66 8.33 -18.08 5.47
C ILE A 66 8.04 -16.65 5.91
N ALA A 67 7.77 -15.75 4.97
CA ALA A 67 7.26 -14.42 5.22
C ALA A 67 5.75 -14.40 4.94
N ALA A 68 4.95 -14.27 6.00
CA ALA A 68 3.49 -14.27 5.89
C ALA A 68 2.85 -13.02 6.49
N LEU A 69 1.85 -12.45 5.79
CA LEU A 69 1.03 -11.38 6.34
C LEU A 69 0.15 -11.91 7.48
N GLY A 70 -0.17 -11.01 8.42
CA GLY A 70 -1.04 -11.35 9.55
C GLY A 70 -2.40 -11.85 9.08
N GLY A 71 -2.84 -13.02 9.57
CA GLY A 71 -4.11 -13.63 9.20
C GLY A 71 -4.05 -14.60 8.02
N GLU A 72 -2.92 -14.75 7.33
CA GLU A 72 -2.77 -15.65 6.17
C GLU A 72 -2.33 -17.07 6.54
N GLY A 73 -2.17 -17.35 7.84
CA GLY A 73 -1.88 -18.69 8.35
C GLY A 73 -0.41 -19.10 8.28
N GLY A 74 0.54 -18.15 8.26
CA GLY A 74 1.98 -18.46 8.28
C GLY A 74 2.41 -19.31 9.48
N GLY A 75 1.85 -19.05 10.66
CA GLY A 75 2.11 -19.86 11.85
C GLY A 75 1.59 -21.29 11.69
N VAL A 76 0.38 -21.44 11.15
CA VAL A 76 -0.19 -22.77 10.83
C VAL A 76 0.68 -23.51 9.82
N LEU A 77 1.18 -22.82 8.79
CA LEU A 77 2.09 -23.39 7.80
C LEU A 77 3.39 -23.89 8.44
N SER A 78 4.02 -23.07 9.29
CA SER A 78 5.22 -23.45 10.03
C SER A 78 4.98 -24.65 10.95
N THR A 79 3.86 -24.67 11.69
CA THR A 79 3.47 -25.79 12.53
C THR A 79 3.28 -27.07 11.72
N TRP A 80 2.59 -27.02 10.58
CA TRP A 80 2.43 -28.18 9.70
C TRP A 80 3.77 -28.73 9.20
N LEU A 81 4.76 -27.88 8.90
CA LEU A 81 6.09 -28.35 8.49
C LEU A 81 6.82 -29.05 9.63
N VAL A 82 6.75 -28.50 10.86
CA VAL A 82 7.35 -29.10 12.05
C VAL A 82 6.70 -30.44 12.37
N GLU A 83 5.37 -30.50 12.35
CA GLU A 83 4.61 -31.73 12.59
C GLU A 83 4.89 -32.79 11.53
N ALA A 84 4.93 -32.39 10.25
CA ALA A 84 5.25 -33.30 9.15
C ALA A 84 6.68 -33.86 9.26
N ALA A 85 7.67 -33.01 9.53
CA ALA A 85 9.05 -33.45 9.73
C ALA A 85 9.18 -34.40 10.92
N THR A 86 8.52 -34.08 12.04
CA THR A 86 8.49 -34.94 13.23
C THR A 86 7.83 -36.28 12.92
N MET A 87 6.70 -36.28 12.20
CA MET A 87 6.00 -37.50 11.80
C MET A 87 6.82 -38.38 10.85
N ALA A 88 7.59 -37.76 9.95
CA ALA A 88 8.51 -38.44 9.07
C ALA A 88 9.85 -38.83 9.74
N GLY A 89 10.02 -38.53 11.04
CA GLY A 89 11.18 -38.92 11.84
C GLY A 89 12.43 -38.07 11.62
N PHE A 90 12.32 -36.86 11.07
CA PHE A 90 13.43 -35.93 10.88
C PHE A 90 13.58 -34.97 12.08
N PRO A 91 14.82 -34.68 12.52
CA PRO A 91 15.06 -33.57 13.46
C PRO A 91 14.63 -32.25 12.83
N VAL A 92 13.84 -31.47 13.57
CA VAL A 92 13.33 -30.17 13.12
C VAL A 92 13.34 -29.17 14.26
N GLN A 93 13.66 -27.92 13.93
CA GLN A 93 13.52 -26.79 14.85
C GLN A 93 12.90 -25.61 14.10
N SER A 94 12.19 -24.77 14.84
CA SER A 94 11.58 -23.56 14.29
C SER A 94 11.64 -22.39 15.26
N THR A 95 11.75 -21.18 14.71
CA THR A 95 11.56 -19.92 15.44
C THR A 95 10.69 -18.98 14.62
N SER A 96 10.18 -17.92 15.25
CA SER A 96 9.40 -16.90 14.56
C SER A 96 9.68 -15.51 15.11
N ILE A 97 9.75 -14.53 14.22
CA ILE A 97 9.83 -13.12 14.59
C ILE A 97 8.45 -12.53 14.27
N PRO A 98 7.62 -12.24 15.28
CA PRO A 98 6.32 -11.62 15.05
C PRO A 98 6.53 -10.28 14.35
N GLY A 99 5.84 -10.10 13.22
CA GLY A 99 5.72 -8.78 12.62
C GLY A 99 4.94 -7.89 13.58
N VAL A 100 5.32 -6.62 13.71
CA VAL A 100 4.54 -5.67 14.52
C VAL A 100 3.18 -5.50 13.83
N ALA A 101 2.20 -6.26 14.30
CA ALA A 101 0.91 -6.42 13.65
C ALA A 101 0.31 -5.04 13.32
N GLN A 102 -0.13 -4.88 12.07
CA GLN A 102 -0.78 -3.69 11.50
C GLN A 102 0.09 -2.49 11.10
N ARG A 103 1.44 -2.53 11.11
CA ARG A 103 2.22 -1.32 10.76
C ARG A 103 3.37 -1.46 9.77
N THR A 104 4.17 -2.54 9.75
CA THR A 104 5.47 -2.46 9.03
C THR A 104 6.00 -3.71 8.31
N GLY A 105 5.41 -4.90 8.44
CA GLY A 105 5.90 -6.08 7.70
C GLY A 105 5.23 -7.41 8.06
N ALA A 106 5.59 -8.47 7.33
CA ALA A 106 5.16 -9.84 7.62
C ALA A 106 5.68 -10.36 8.96
N THR A 107 5.02 -11.40 9.47
CA THR A 107 5.63 -12.29 10.45
C THR A 107 6.51 -13.28 9.70
N THR A 108 7.76 -13.41 10.13
CA THR A 108 8.69 -14.38 9.56
C THR A 108 8.78 -15.62 10.44
N TYR A 109 8.71 -16.80 9.82
CA TYR A 109 8.89 -18.09 10.45
C TYR A 109 10.10 -18.77 9.82
N TYR A 110 11.05 -19.20 10.64
CA TYR A 110 12.25 -19.89 10.20
C TYR A 110 12.20 -21.33 10.69
N VAL A 111 12.37 -22.29 9.78
CA VAL A 111 12.33 -23.72 10.05
C VAL A 111 13.60 -24.36 9.49
N GLU A 112 14.27 -25.17 10.30
CA GLU A 112 15.41 -25.99 9.88
C GLU A 112 15.05 -27.46 10.04
N ILE A 113 15.18 -28.23 8.96
CA ILE A 113 14.97 -29.67 8.96
C ILE A 113 16.28 -30.36 8.63
N PHE A 114 16.78 -31.22 9.51
CA PHE A 114 17.96 -32.01 9.22
C PHE A 114 17.59 -33.19 8.32
N PRO A 115 18.18 -33.35 7.13
CA PRO A 115 17.70 -34.30 6.11
C PRO A 115 18.14 -35.75 6.36
N VAL A 116 18.38 -36.12 7.62
CA VAL A 116 18.74 -37.47 8.05
C VAL A 116 17.79 -37.89 9.18
N PRO A 117 17.07 -39.01 9.05
CA PRO A 117 16.13 -39.47 10.08
C PRO A 117 16.81 -39.73 11.43
N LEU A 118 16.12 -39.45 12.53
CA LEU A 118 16.59 -39.67 13.91
C LEU A 118 17.14 -41.08 14.14
N ALA A 119 16.50 -42.09 13.54
CA ALA A 119 16.91 -43.49 13.63
C ALA A 119 18.34 -43.73 13.07
N GLU A 120 18.79 -42.93 12.11
CA GLU A 120 20.10 -43.05 11.47
C GLU A 120 21.19 -42.26 12.20
N LEU A 121 20.82 -41.36 13.11
CA LEU A 121 21.74 -40.49 13.83
C LEU A 121 22.46 -41.18 15.00
N LYS A 122 22.08 -42.41 15.35
CA LYS A 122 22.71 -43.21 16.42
C LYS A 122 22.84 -42.44 17.74
N GLY A 123 21.80 -41.69 18.11
CA GLY A 123 21.75 -40.88 19.33
C GLY A 123 22.47 -39.52 19.25
N ARG A 124 23.01 -39.14 18.08
CA ARG A 124 23.51 -37.77 17.86
C ARG A 124 22.34 -36.80 17.66
N GLU A 125 22.44 -35.61 18.25
CA GLU A 125 21.48 -34.53 18.06
C GLU A 125 22.11 -33.41 17.21
N PRO A 126 21.57 -33.10 16.02
CA PRO A 126 22.08 -32.02 15.20
C PRO A 126 21.85 -30.67 15.87
N VAL A 127 22.90 -29.84 15.93
CA VAL A 127 22.79 -28.44 16.36
C VAL A 127 22.44 -27.59 15.14
N MET A 128 21.31 -26.89 15.21
CA MET A 128 20.82 -26.00 14.15
C MET A 128 20.86 -24.55 14.64
N THR A 129 21.01 -23.60 13.71
CA THR A 129 21.35 -22.21 14.03
C THR A 129 20.13 -21.40 14.50
N LEU A 130 18.94 -21.77 14.03
CA LEU A 130 17.67 -21.07 14.27
C LEU A 130 17.71 -19.56 13.95
N THR A 131 18.63 -19.14 13.06
CA THR A 131 18.75 -17.76 12.58
C THR A 131 18.93 -17.78 11.07
N PRO A 132 18.06 -17.10 10.29
CA PRO A 132 18.21 -17.03 8.84
C PRO A 132 19.42 -16.17 8.45
N GLY A 133 20.43 -16.80 7.83
CA GLY A 133 21.59 -16.09 7.26
C GLY A 133 21.30 -15.56 5.84
N PRO A 134 21.82 -14.38 5.45
CA PRO A 134 21.81 -13.95 4.06
C PRO A 134 22.48 -14.97 3.14
N GLY A 135 21.85 -15.32 2.04
CA GLY A 135 22.31 -16.34 1.09
C GLY A 135 22.27 -17.78 1.60
N ASP A 136 21.69 -18.02 2.79
CA ASP A 136 21.66 -19.34 3.42
C ASP A 136 20.29 -20.04 3.39
N ILE A 137 19.30 -19.48 2.70
CA ILE A 137 17.96 -20.04 2.63
C ILE A 137 17.83 -21.00 1.44
N ASP A 138 17.39 -22.23 1.69
CA ASP A 138 17.10 -23.22 0.65
C ASP A 138 15.71 -23.03 0.03
N LEU A 139 14.73 -22.66 0.85
CA LEU A 139 13.35 -22.47 0.45
C LEU A 139 12.79 -21.18 1.08
N MET A 140 12.57 -20.17 0.25
CA MET A 140 11.94 -18.91 0.65
C MET A 140 10.47 -18.92 0.21
N VAL A 141 9.55 -18.73 1.15
CA VAL A 141 8.10 -18.69 0.89
C VAL A 141 7.54 -17.33 1.27
N ALA A 142 6.95 -16.61 0.33
CA ALA A 142 6.33 -15.32 0.57
C ALA A 142 4.83 -15.39 0.25
N SER A 143 3.98 -15.09 1.24
CA SER A 143 2.53 -15.14 1.03
C SER A 143 2.00 -13.96 0.20
N GLU A 144 2.76 -12.87 0.07
CA GLU A 144 2.45 -11.67 -0.72
C GLU A 144 3.72 -11.15 -1.42
N LEU A 145 3.56 -10.44 -2.55
CA LEU A 145 4.68 -10.11 -3.45
C LEU A 145 5.70 -9.12 -2.85
N LEU A 146 5.27 -8.13 -2.07
CA LEU A 146 6.18 -7.20 -1.40
C LEU A 146 7.08 -7.92 -0.39
N GLU A 147 6.60 -8.99 0.24
CA GLU A 147 7.42 -9.80 1.15
C GLU A 147 8.52 -10.57 0.41
N ALA A 148 8.25 -11.02 -0.83
CA ALA A 148 9.31 -11.55 -1.70
C ALA A 148 10.35 -10.47 -2.02
N GLY A 149 9.89 -9.25 -2.33
CA GLY A 149 10.75 -8.09 -2.55
C GLY A 149 11.62 -7.75 -1.34
N ARG A 150 11.07 -7.77 -0.13
CA ARG A 150 11.83 -7.57 1.13
C ARG A 150 12.83 -8.68 1.36
N ALA A 151 12.49 -9.93 1.05
CA ALA A 151 13.42 -11.05 1.18
C ALA A 151 14.62 -10.93 0.22
N MET A 152 14.38 -10.47 -1.01
CA MET A 152 15.44 -10.12 -1.97
C MET A 152 16.30 -8.96 -1.44
N GLN A 153 15.67 -7.89 -0.94
CA GLN A 153 16.39 -6.72 -0.39
C GLN A 153 17.28 -7.08 0.81
N ASN A 154 16.79 -7.96 1.69
CA ASN A 154 17.55 -8.43 2.86
C ASN A 154 18.61 -9.48 2.53
N GLY A 155 18.76 -9.87 1.25
CA GLY A 155 19.76 -10.81 0.80
C GLY A 155 19.49 -12.26 1.23
N PHE A 156 18.27 -12.63 1.60
CA PHE A 156 17.94 -14.01 1.98
C PHE A 156 17.93 -14.98 0.80
N ILE A 157 17.73 -14.47 -0.41
CA ILE A 157 17.61 -15.25 -1.64
C ILE A 157 18.95 -15.23 -2.38
N SER A 158 19.41 -16.39 -2.84
CA SER A 158 20.60 -16.51 -3.66
C SER A 158 20.40 -17.36 -4.92
N PRO A 159 21.07 -17.02 -6.04
CA PRO A 159 20.88 -17.68 -7.33
C PRO A 159 21.47 -19.09 -7.38
N ASP A 160 22.30 -19.47 -6.40
CA ASP A 160 22.99 -20.76 -6.33
C ASP A 160 22.29 -21.79 -5.43
N ARG A 161 21.21 -21.40 -4.72
CA ARG A 161 20.64 -22.25 -3.66
C ARG A 161 19.13 -22.13 -3.44
N THR A 162 18.58 -20.93 -3.56
CA THR A 162 17.23 -20.66 -3.05
C THR A 162 16.17 -21.00 -4.09
N THR A 163 15.22 -21.85 -3.72
CA THR A 163 13.91 -21.87 -4.39
C THR A 163 13.01 -20.83 -3.74
N LEU A 164 12.57 -19.84 -4.50
CA LEU A 164 11.59 -18.84 -4.10
C LEU A 164 10.19 -19.29 -4.53
N ILE A 165 9.25 -19.33 -3.59
CA ILE A 165 7.81 -19.49 -3.84
C ILE A 165 7.12 -18.23 -3.34
N ALA A 166 6.52 -17.45 -4.24
CA ALA A 166 5.91 -16.19 -3.85
C ALA A 166 4.55 -15.96 -4.50
N SER A 167 3.59 -15.45 -3.71
CA SER A 167 2.34 -14.99 -4.30
C SER A 167 2.53 -13.66 -5.04
N THR A 168 1.97 -13.51 -6.23
CA THR A 168 2.05 -12.26 -7.04
C THR A 168 1.00 -11.22 -6.68
N HIS A 169 0.04 -11.58 -5.81
CA HIS A 169 -0.98 -10.62 -5.37
C HIS A 169 -0.35 -9.50 -4.53
N ARG A 170 -0.95 -8.31 -4.60
CA ARG A 170 -0.54 -7.15 -3.83
C ARG A 170 -1.54 -6.79 -2.75
N LEU A 171 -1.03 -6.50 -1.55
CA LEU A 171 -1.76 -5.81 -0.50
C LEU A 171 -0.97 -4.56 -0.10
N TYR A 172 -1.49 -3.39 -0.46
CA TYR A 172 -0.80 -2.14 -0.18
C TYR A 172 -0.65 -1.91 1.33
N SER A 173 0.61 -1.78 1.73
CA SER A 173 1.02 -1.49 3.10
C SER A 173 0.58 -0.10 3.55
N VAL A 174 0.55 0.13 4.86
CA VAL A 174 0.25 1.47 5.41
C VAL A 174 1.25 2.50 4.89
N SER A 175 2.53 2.15 4.82
CA SER A 175 3.59 3.01 4.26
C SER A 175 3.29 3.44 2.82
N GLU A 176 2.77 2.56 1.97
CA GLU A 176 2.40 2.92 0.58
C GLU A 176 1.17 3.83 0.52
N LYS A 177 0.27 3.73 1.51
CA LYS A 177 -0.98 4.49 1.60
C LYS A 177 -0.82 5.86 2.26
N THR A 178 0.19 6.04 3.11
CA THR A 178 0.37 7.26 3.91
C THR A 178 1.18 8.34 3.22
N VAL A 179 1.96 7.99 2.19
CA VAL A 179 2.74 8.96 1.42
C VAL A 179 1.82 9.83 0.57
N SER A 180 2.13 11.12 0.47
CA SER A 180 1.31 12.10 -0.27
C SER A 180 1.38 11.89 -1.78
N ALA A 181 2.51 11.38 -2.30
CA ALA A 181 2.71 10.93 -3.69
C ALA A 181 2.13 9.52 -3.95
N ASP A 182 2.49 8.91 -5.10
CA ASP A 182 2.28 7.47 -5.31
C ASP A 182 3.32 6.69 -4.51
N GLY A 183 2.94 6.24 -3.32
CA GLY A 183 3.84 5.52 -2.41
C GLY A 183 4.06 4.04 -2.78
N ARG A 184 3.45 3.54 -3.86
CA ARG A 184 3.44 2.10 -4.18
C ARG A 184 4.81 1.60 -4.62
N PHE A 185 5.18 0.41 -4.14
CA PHE A 185 6.34 -0.32 -4.66
C PHE A 185 6.07 -0.84 -6.07
N ASP A 186 7.10 -0.85 -6.91
CA ASP A 186 7.03 -1.34 -8.29
C ASP A 186 7.00 -2.87 -8.31
N ALA A 187 5.78 -3.41 -8.41
CA ALA A 187 5.51 -4.84 -8.43
C ALA A 187 6.16 -5.56 -9.62
N ASP A 188 6.23 -4.90 -10.77
CA ASP A 188 6.78 -5.50 -12.00
C ASP A 188 8.30 -5.68 -11.87
N GLN A 189 8.99 -4.76 -11.19
CA GLN A 189 10.40 -4.93 -10.90
C GLN A 189 10.66 -6.09 -9.93
N ILE A 190 9.81 -6.30 -8.93
CA ILE A 190 9.91 -7.46 -8.01
C ILE A 190 9.75 -8.76 -8.80
N VAL A 191 8.70 -8.88 -9.62
CA VAL A 191 8.46 -10.06 -10.48
C VAL A 191 9.65 -10.32 -11.41
N LYS A 192 10.19 -9.28 -12.05
CA LYS A 192 11.34 -9.41 -12.97
C LYS A 192 12.64 -9.80 -12.26
N ALA A 193 12.84 -9.37 -11.01
CA ALA A 193 14.07 -9.62 -10.26
C ALA A 193 14.11 -11.05 -9.67
N ALA A 194 12.96 -11.59 -9.25
CA ALA A 194 12.85 -12.92 -8.64
C ALA A 194 13.57 -14.05 -9.39
N PRO A 195 13.38 -14.28 -10.71
CA PRO A 195 14.09 -15.34 -11.44
C PRO A 195 15.58 -15.06 -11.66
N GLN A 196 16.05 -13.82 -11.45
CA GLN A 196 17.46 -13.46 -11.55
C GLN A 196 18.21 -13.68 -10.23
N LEU A 197 17.49 -13.61 -9.11
CA LEU A 197 18.05 -13.63 -7.76
C LEU A 197 17.91 -14.99 -7.07
N ALA A 198 16.99 -15.85 -7.52
CA ALA A 198 16.76 -17.21 -7.00
C ALA A 198 17.32 -18.28 -7.95
N GLU A 199 17.68 -19.45 -7.41
CA GLU A 199 17.99 -20.66 -8.20
C GLU A 199 16.77 -21.08 -9.03
N GLN A 200 15.59 -21.01 -8.40
CA GLN A 200 14.30 -21.25 -9.04
C GLN A 200 13.27 -20.29 -8.43
N ALA A 201 12.49 -19.61 -9.28
CA ALA A 201 11.38 -18.78 -8.84
C ALA A 201 10.04 -19.40 -9.29
N LEU A 202 9.15 -19.64 -8.34
CA LEU A 202 7.78 -20.09 -8.51
C LEU A 202 6.85 -18.95 -8.09
N LEU A 203 6.50 -18.11 -9.07
CA LEU A 203 5.63 -16.95 -8.86
C LEU A 203 4.22 -17.27 -9.32
N GLY A 204 3.22 -16.88 -8.54
CA GLY A 204 1.84 -17.08 -8.95
C GLY A 204 0.80 -16.43 -8.06
N ASP A 205 -0.43 -16.26 -8.54
CA ASP A 205 -1.52 -15.75 -7.69
C ASP A 205 -2.09 -16.87 -6.78
N PHE A 206 -1.30 -17.27 -5.78
CA PHE A 206 -1.70 -18.26 -4.79
C PHE A 206 -2.89 -17.82 -3.93
N ARG A 207 -3.18 -16.51 -3.83
CA ARG A 207 -4.38 -16.00 -3.17
C ARG A 207 -5.63 -16.32 -3.98
N LYS A 208 -5.62 -16.03 -5.28
CA LYS A 208 -6.71 -16.40 -6.20
C LYS A 208 -6.88 -17.92 -6.27
N LEU A 209 -5.79 -18.69 -6.28
CA LEU A 209 -5.86 -20.14 -6.27
C LEU A 209 -6.49 -20.69 -4.97
N ALA A 210 -6.21 -20.06 -3.83
CA ALA A 210 -6.86 -20.38 -2.57
C ALA A 210 -8.36 -20.08 -2.61
N GLU A 211 -8.76 -18.94 -3.18
CA GLU A 211 -10.18 -18.58 -3.35
C GLU A 211 -10.91 -19.59 -4.26
N GLN A 212 -10.31 -19.95 -5.39
CA GLN A 212 -10.87 -20.92 -6.33
C GLN A 212 -11.00 -22.34 -5.75
N SER A 213 -10.05 -22.74 -4.90
CA SER A 213 -10.09 -24.04 -4.22
C SER A 213 -10.95 -24.05 -2.95
N GLY A 214 -11.45 -22.89 -2.51
CA GLY A 214 -12.21 -22.74 -1.28
C GLY A 214 -11.37 -22.91 -0.02
N SER A 215 -10.07 -22.61 -0.09
CA SER A 215 -9.09 -22.78 0.98
C SER A 215 -8.46 -21.46 1.45
N ILE A 216 -7.44 -21.56 2.30
CA ILE A 216 -6.59 -20.44 2.73
C ILE A 216 -5.23 -20.58 2.05
N ILE A 217 -4.59 -19.44 1.77
CA ILE A 217 -3.32 -19.36 1.00
C ILE A 217 -2.21 -20.25 1.58
N ASN A 218 -2.14 -20.42 2.90
CA ASN A 218 -1.16 -21.31 3.53
C ASN A 218 -1.20 -22.76 3.00
N SER A 219 -2.38 -23.33 2.77
CA SER A 219 -2.54 -24.69 2.23
C SER A 219 -2.05 -24.79 0.79
N VAL A 220 -2.30 -23.76 -0.02
CA VAL A 220 -1.83 -23.67 -1.40
C VAL A 220 -0.31 -23.53 -1.45
N LEU A 221 0.26 -22.66 -0.62
CA LEU A 221 1.71 -22.51 -0.51
C LEU A 221 2.36 -23.81 -0.04
N LEU A 222 1.76 -24.54 0.90
CA LEU A 222 2.26 -25.87 1.32
C LEU A 222 2.31 -26.85 0.15
N GLY A 223 1.28 -26.84 -0.71
CA GLY A 223 1.27 -27.61 -1.96
C GLY A 223 2.41 -27.24 -2.90
N ALA A 224 2.66 -25.95 -3.10
CA ALA A 224 3.77 -25.46 -3.92
C ALA A 224 5.13 -25.86 -3.32
N MET A 225 5.28 -25.80 -2.00
CA MET A 225 6.49 -26.27 -1.30
C MET A 225 6.73 -27.76 -1.54
N ALA A 226 5.68 -28.58 -1.49
CA ALA A 226 5.77 -30.01 -1.77
C ALA A 226 6.22 -30.30 -3.22
N ALA A 227 5.80 -29.47 -4.19
CA ALA A 227 6.21 -29.59 -5.58
C ALA A 227 7.68 -29.15 -5.83
N SER A 228 8.24 -28.29 -4.98
CA SER A 228 9.64 -27.83 -5.10
C SER A 228 10.69 -28.94 -4.90
N ALA A 229 10.30 -30.07 -4.32
CA ALA A 229 11.18 -31.18 -3.95
C ALA A 229 12.37 -30.79 -3.03
N LYS A 230 12.31 -29.63 -2.34
CA LYS A 230 13.31 -29.23 -1.32
C LYS A 230 13.06 -29.88 0.06
N LEU A 231 11.86 -30.39 0.32
CA LEU A 231 11.53 -31.07 1.58
C LEU A 231 12.07 -32.51 1.61
N PRO A 232 12.49 -33.05 2.78
CA PRO A 232 13.06 -34.39 2.87
C PRO A 232 11.99 -35.51 2.93
N PHE A 233 10.72 -35.17 2.78
CA PHE A 233 9.58 -36.09 2.78
C PHE A 233 8.59 -35.70 1.69
N GLY A 234 7.76 -36.66 1.27
CA GLY A 234 6.80 -36.47 0.20
C GLY A 234 5.52 -35.77 0.64
N ARG A 235 4.69 -35.46 -0.35
CA ARG A 235 3.40 -34.77 -0.21
C ARG A 235 2.43 -35.52 0.72
N GLU A 236 2.49 -36.84 0.71
CA GLU A 236 1.65 -37.72 1.53
C GLU A 236 1.76 -37.43 3.04
N VAL A 237 2.96 -37.07 3.52
CA VAL A 237 3.17 -36.71 4.93
C VAL A 237 2.48 -35.39 5.28
N LEU A 238 2.48 -34.44 4.35
CA LEU A 238 1.80 -33.15 4.52
C LEU A 238 0.28 -33.32 4.53
N GLU A 239 -0.25 -34.17 3.64
CA GLU A 239 -1.68 -34.48 3.64
C GLU A 239 -2.11 -35.14 4.95
N GLU A 240 -1.31 -36.08 5.47
CA GLU A 240 -1.60 -36.73 6.74
C GLU A 240 -1.52 -35.76 7.92
N THR A 241 -0.59 -34.81 7.89
CA THR A 241 -0.49 -33.74 8.89
C THR A 241 -1.74 -32.86 8.90
N ILE A 242 -2.25 -32.48 7.72
CA ILE A 242 -3.53 -31.75 7.60
C ILE A 242 -4.68 -32.58 8.18
N ARG A 243 -4.78 -33.88 7.85
CA ARG A 243 -5.83 -34.76 8.37
C ARG A 243 -5.79 -34.83 9.90
N LYS A 244 -4.60 -34.98 10.49
CA LYS A 244 -4.42 -35.00 11.96
C LYS A 244 -4.76 -33.68 12.64
N SER A 245 -4.53 -32.55 11.98
CA SER A 245 -4.87 -31.25 12.54
C SER A 245 -6.38 -31.08 12.78
N GLY A 246 -7.24 -31.79 12.02
CA GLY A 246 -8.70 -31.80 12.19
C GLY A 246 -9.41 -30.49 11.81
N ILE A 247 -8.69 -29.45 11.41
CA ILE A 247 -9.26 -28.13 11.10
C ILE A 247 -9.39 -27.96 9.59
N ALA A 248 -10.64 -27.77 9.12
CA ALA A 248 -10.95 -27.49 7.70
C ALA A 248 -10.25 -28.45 6.72
N VAL A 249 -10.13 -29.74 7.09
CA VAL A 249 -9.31 -30.76 6.41
C VAL A 249 -9.57 -30.80 4.90
N GLU A 250 -10.82 -30.94 4.48
CA GLU A 250 -11.19 -31.01 3.06
C GLU A 250 -10.77 -29.76 2.25
N ALA A 251 -10.95 -28.56 2.82
CA ALA A 251 -10.57 -27.32 2.18
C ALA A 251 -9.04 -27.20 2.06
N ASN A 252 -8.32 -27.56 3.12
CA ASN A 252 -6.86 -27.52 3.15
C ASN A 252 -6.23 -28.55 2.20
N LEU A 253 -6.79 -29.76 2.10
CA LEU A 253 -6.34 -30.77 1.14
C LEU A 253 -6.58 -30.34 -0.31
N LYS A 254 -7.73 -29.71 -0.61
CA LYS A 254 -7.98 -29.11 -1.92
C LYS A 254 -6.98 -28.00 -2.25
N GLY A 255 -6.70 -27.13 -1.29
CA GLY A 255 -5.69 -26.08 -1.43
C GLY A 255 -4.29 -26.63 -1.70
N LEU A 256 -3.85 -27.62 -0.91
CA LEU A 256 -2.58 -28.30 -1.11
C LEU A 256 -2.49 -28.96 -2.49
N ALA A 257 -3.54 -29.65 -2.92
CA ALA A 257 -3.57 -30.27 -4.25
C ALA A 257 -3.48 -29.22 -5.37
N ALA A 258 -4.20 -28.10 -5.24
CA ALA A 258 -4.18 -27.01 -6.20
C ALA A 258 -2.79 -26.36 -6.30
N GLY A 259 -2.18 -26.04 -5.16
CA GLY A 259 -0.83 -25.46 -5.11
C GLY A 259 0.24 -26.38 -5.67
N PHE A 260 0.15 -27.68 -5.39
CA PHE A 260 1.06 -28.69 -5.94
C PHE A 260 0.95 -28.77 -7.46
N ALA A 261 -0.28 -28.83 -7.99
CA ALA A 261 -0.51 -28.89 -9.43
C ALA A 261 -0.01 -27.62 -10.14
N ALA A 262 -0.31 -26.45 -9.59
CA ALA A 262 0.13 -25.17 -10.15
C ALA A 262 1.67 -25.06 -10.22
N ALA A 263 2.36 -25.44 -9.14
CA ALA A 263 3.82 -25.42 -9.09
C ALA A 263 4.47 -26.50 -9.99
N ALA A 264 3.84 -27.67 -10.14
CA ALA A 264 4.35 -28.75 -10.97
C ALA A 264 4.20 -28.49 -12.49
N LEU A 265 3.13 -27.80 -12.90
CA LEU A 265 2.84 -27.50 -14.31
C LEU A 265 3.58 -26.24 -14.82
N GLY A 266 4.05 -25.38 -13.92
CA GLY A 266 4.61 -24.08 -14.28
C GLY A 266 3.58 -23.10 -14.87
N ASP A 267 2.30 -23.44 -14.80
CA ASP A 267 1.18 -22.72 -15.44
C ASP A 267 0.60 -21.64 -14.52
N VAL A 268 1.47 -20.81 -13.93
CA VAL A 268 1.04 -19.75 -13.02
C VAL A 268 1.37 -18.39 -13.62
N PRO A 269 0.39 -17.47 -13.74
CA PRO A 269 0.66 -16.14 -14.26
C PRO A 269 1.69 -15.43 -13.37
N GLU A 270 2.84 -15.08 -13.95
CA GLU A 270 3.91 -14.36 -13.24
C GLU A 270 3.55 -12.90 -12.95
N SER A 271 2.53 -12.35 -13.61
CA SER A 271 2.21 -10.92 -13.49
C SER A 271 1.69 -10.56 -12.09
N ALA A 272 2.13 -9.40 -11.61
CA ALA A 272 1.65 -8.82 -10.37
C ALA A 272 0.13 -8.58 -10.46
N SER A 273 -0.59 -9.08 -9.46
CA SER A 273 -2.03 -8.83 -9.34
C SER A 273 -2.23 -7.69 -8.35
N GLU A 274 -2.35 -6.48 -8.89
CA GLU A 274 -2.68 -5.29 -8.10
C GLU A 274 -4.04 -5.49 -7.39
N PRO A 275 -4.23 -4.93 -6.18
CA PRO A 275 -5.53 -4.96 -5.56
C PRO A 275 -6.56 -4.36 -6.53
N PRO A 276 -7.76 -4.94 -6.64
CA PRO A 276 -8.79 -4.43 -7.54
C PRO A 276 -8.95 -2.92 -7.32
N THR A 277 -8.85 -2.13 -8.40
CA THR A 277 -9.29 -0.73 -8.35
C THR A 277 -10.80 -0.79 -8.19
N GLU A 278 -11.28 -0.74 -6.95
CA GLU A 278 -12.71 -0.80 -6.69
C GLU A 278 -13.36 0.39 -7.39
N PRO A 279 -14.29 0.16 -8.34
CA PRO A 279 -15.11 1.25 -8.82
C PRO A 279 -15.78 1.85 -7.59
N VAL A 280 -15.66 3.18 -7.40
CA VAL A 280 -16.42 3.89 -6.37
C VAL A 280 -17.86 3.47 -6.58
N LEU A 281 -18.39 2.61 -5.70
CA LEU A 281 -19.66 1.94 -5.94
C LEU A 281 -20.72 3.03 -6.11
N GLU A 282 -21.04 3.32 -7.37
CA GLU A 282 -21.88 4.45 -7.71
C GLU A 282 -23.27 4.12 -7.18
N SER A 283 -23.71 4.83 -6.15
CA SER A 283 -25.06 4.60 -5.67
C SER A 283 -26.01 4.93 -6.83
N LEU A 284 -26.86 3.98 -7.23
CA LEU A 284 -27.89 4.21 -8.26
C LEU A 284 -28.73 5.46 -7.95
N LYS A 285 -28.86 5.79 -6.66
CA LYS A 285 -29.51 7.01 -6.16
C LYS A 285 -28.75 8.28 -6.58
N THR A 286 -27.42 8.30 -6.44
CA THR A 286 -26.56 9.42 -6.86
C THR A 286 -26.67 9.62 -8.37
N ARG A 287 -26.54 8.56 -9.16
CA ARG A 287 -26.66 8.63 -10.63
C ARG A 287 -28.02 9.17 -11.07
N ARG A 288 -29.12 8.70 -10.45
CA ARG A 288 -30.48 9.20 -10.70
C ARG A 288 -30.61 10.70 -10.38
N ARG A 289 -30.07 11.15 -9.24
CA ARG A 289 -30.09 12.57 -8.84
C ARG A 289 -29.26 13.46 -9.78
N ALA A 290 -28.14 12.94 -10.27
CA ALA A 290 -27.22 13.66 -11.14
C ALA A 290 -27.62 13.65 -12.63
N LYS A 291 -28.68 12.92 -13.04
CA LYS A 291 -29.05 12.69 -14.44
C LYS A 291 -29.00 13.95 -15.32
N LEU A 292 -29.66 15.03 -14.90
CA LEU A 292 -29.70 16.29 -15.66
C LEU A 292 -28.32 16.95 -15.79
N LEU A 293 -27.45 16.80 -14.79
CA LEU A 293 -26.08 17.31 -14.85
C LEU A 293 -25.25 16.46 -15.81
N LEU A 294 -25.42 15.14 -15.81
CA LEU A 294 -24.73 14.23 -16.72
C LEU A 294 -25.11 14.50 -18.19
N GLU A 295 -26.37 14.84 -18.45
CA GLU A 295 -26.84 15.26 -19.78
C GLU A 295 -26.23 16.61 -20.21
N ARG A 296 -26.12 17.58 -19.29
CA ARG A 296 -25.47 18.87 -19.55
C ARG A 296 -24.00 18.72 -19.94
N ILE A 297 -23.27 17.77 -19.35
CA ILE A 297 -21.85 17.53 -19.68
C ILE A 297 -21.67 17.30 -21.18
N ALA A 298 -22.54 16.50 -21.79
CA ALA A 298 -22.47 16.18 -23.21
C ALA A 298 -22.67 17.39 -24.13
N GLN A 299 -23.33 18.45 -23.65
CA GLN A 299 -23.62 19.66 -24.41
C GLN A 299 -22.58 20.76 -24.20
N THR A 300 -21.90 20.76 -23.05
CA THR A 300 -21.04 21.87 -22.62
C THR A 300 -19.55 21.56 -22.70
N PHE A 301 -19.17 20.28 -22.58
CA PHE A 301 -17.77 19.87 -22.50
C PHE A 301 -17.34 19.02 -23.70
N PRO A 302 -16.07 19.09 -24.12
CA PRO A 302 -15.49 18.20 -25.14
C PRO A 302 -15.53 16.72 -24.72
N PRO A 303 -15.77 15.77 -25.65
CA PRO A 303 -15.85 14.34 -25.36
C PRO A 303 -14.68 13.77 -24.56
N GLU A 304 -13.48 14.28 -24.79
CA GLU A 304 -12.22 13.86 -24.15
C GLU A 304 -12.23 14.10 -22.64
N THR A 305 -13.06 15.04 -22.17
CA THR A 305 -13.17 15.39 -20.75
C THR A 305 -14.33 14.68 -20.03
N HIS A 306 -15.23 14.03 -20.78
CA HIS A 306 -16.50 13.54 -20.24
C HIS A 306 -16.31 12.53 -19.11
N GLU A 307 -15.34 11.63 -19.22
CA GLU A 307 -15.08 10.61 -18.20
C GLU A 307 -14.79 11.25 -16.84
N LEU A 308 -13.81 12.16 -16.78
CA LEU A 308 -13.41 12.80 -15.52
C LEU A 308 -14.48 13.76 -14.98
N VAL A 309 -15.13 14.53 -15.86
CA VAL A 309 -16.18 15.48 -15.44
C VAL A 309 -17.41 14.73 -14.91
N LYS A 310 -17.83 13.61 -15.54
CA LYS A 310 -18.94 12.77 -15.05
C LYS A 310 -18.60 12.17 -13.68
N ALA A 311 -17.40 11.60 -13.53
CA ALA A 311 -16.93 11.06 -12.25
C ALA A 311 -16.91 12.13 -11.16
N GLY A 312 -16.44 13.34 -11.49
CA GLY A 312 -16.42 14.49 -10.59
C GLY A 312 -17.82 14.92 -10.13
N VAL A 313 -18.77 15.09 -11.06
CA VAL A 313 -20.17 15.40 -10.75
C VAL A 313 -20.78 14.37 -9.80
N LEU A 314 -20.62 13.09 -10.10
CA LEU A 314 -21.15 12.02 -9.25
C LEU A 314 -20.55 12.09 -7.84
N ARG A 315 -19.25 12.34 -7.72
CA ARG A 315 -18.56 12.48 -6.43
C ARG A 315 -19.11 13.65 -5.60
N VAL A 316 -19.25 14.83 -6.18
CA VAL A 316 -19.70 16.02 -5.44
C VAL A 316 -21.20 15.99 -5.13
N VAL A 317 -22.02 15.34 -5.98
CA VAL A 317 -23.44 15.10 -5.69
C VAL A 317 -23.61 14.07 -4.58
N ASP A 318 -22.80 13.01 -4.59
CA ASP A 318 -22.77 12.02 -3.52
C ASP A 318 -22.33 12.65 -2.19
N PHE A 319 -21.37 13.58 -2.23
CA PHE A 319 -20.90 14.34 -1.08
C PHE A 319 -21.99 15.26 -0.51
N GLN A 320 -22.59 16.14 -1.32
CA GLN A 320 -23.52 17.17 -0.84
C GLN A 320 -24.90 17.09 -1.51
N ASP A 321 -25.07 17.60 -2.73
CA ASP A 321 -26.34 17.60 -3.45
C ASP A 321 -26.16 18.03 -4.93
N VAL A 322 -27.27 18.06 -5.69
CA VAL A 322 -27.30 18.48 -7.10
C VAL A 322 -26.90 19.94 -7.29
N ARG A 323 -27.19 20.84 -6.34
CA ARG A 323 -26.78 22.25 -6.45
C ARG A 323 -25.26 22.38 -6.33
N TYR A 324 -24.63 21.56 -5.50
CA TYR A 324 -23.17 21.51 -5.40
C TYR A 324 -22.53 20.90 -6.64
N GLY A 325 -23.17 19.89 -7.25
CA GLY A 325 -22.78 19.37 -8.57
C GLY A 325 -22.85 20.41 -9.68
N ARG A 326 -23.84 21.30 -9.63
CA ARG A 326 -23.92 22.43 -10.57
C ARG A 326 -22.77 23.42 -10.35
N LEU A 327 -22.46 23.77 -9.10
CA LEU A 327 -21.33 24.66 -8.78
C LEU A 327 -19.99 24.10 -9.29
N TYR A 328 -19.79 22.79 -9.19
CA TYR A 328 -18.61 22.12 -9.77
C TYR A 328 -18.53 22.31 -11.28
N LEU A 329 -19.62 22.10 -12.01
CA LEU A 329 -19.66 22.34 -13.45
C LEU A 329 -19.43 23.82 -13.80
N GLU A 330 -20.07 24.75 -13.09
CA GLU A 330 -19.89 26.20 -13.29
C GLU A 330 -18.42 26.64 -13.13
N ARG A 331 -17.70 26.03 -12.17
CA ARG A 331 -16.26 26.28 -11.99
C ARG A 331 -15.44 25.73 -13.16
N LEU A 332 -15.72 24.51 -13.61
CA LEU A 332 -15.01 23.90 -14.75
C LEU A 332 -15.31 24.56 -16.09
N GLU A 333 -16.52 25.07 -16.28
CA GLU A 333 -16.91 25.82 -17.49
C GLU A 333 -16.05 27.07 -17.70
N ARG A 334 -15.48 27.64 -16.64
CA ARG A 334 -14.53 28.76 -16.74
C ARG A 334 -13.17 28.30 -17.26
N ILE A 335 -12.76 27.07 -16.94
CA ILE A 335 -11.42 26.54 -17.26
C ILE A 335 -11.38 25.94 -18.66
N VAL A 336 -12.42 25.20 -19.06
CA VAL A 336 -12.49 24.63 -20.41
C VAL A 336 -12.44 25.68 -21.52
N LYS A 337 -12.91 26.91 -21.23
CA LYS A 337 -12.85 28.06 -22.14
C LYS A 337 -11.43 28.62 -22.33
N LEU A 338 -10.47 28.24 -21.48
CA LEU A 338 -9.08 28.67 -21.57
C LEU A 338 -8.25 27.78 -22.51
N GLU A 339 -8.70 26.56 -22.81
CA GLU A 339 -8.02 25.65 -23.72
C GLU A 339 -8.65 25.72 -25.12
N PRO A 340 -7.95 26.24 -26.13
CA PRO A 340 -8.45 26.24 -27.50
C PRO A 340 -8.49 24.79 -28.07
N PRO A 341 -9.44 24.47 -28.97
CA PRO A 341 -9.63 23.11 -29.50
C PRO A 341 -8.42 22.51 -30.23
N GLU A 342 -7.50 23.35 -30.70
CA GLU A 342 -6.33 22.96 -31.50
C GLU A 342 -5.03 22.88 -30.68
N SER A 343 -5.09 23.02 -29.36
CA SER A 343 -3.91 22.84 -28.49
C SER A 343 -3.38 21.42 -28.59
N SER A 344 -2.25 21.25 -29.27
CA SER A 344 -1.51 19.99 -29.47
C SER A 344 -0.96 19.38 -28.17
N LEU A 345 -1.15 20.03 -27.02
CA LEU A 345 -0.83 19.51 -25.70
C LEU A 345 -2.03 18.71 -25.15
N SER A 346 -2.09 17.43 -25.51
CA SER A 346 -2.88 16.41 -24.82
C SER A 346 -4.36 16.80 -24.52
N ALA A 347 -5.26 16.68 -25.50
CA ALA A 347 -6.71 16.47 -25.29
C ALA A 347 -7.32 17.11 -24.01
N TYR A 348 -7.23 18.44 -23.86
CA TYR A 348 -7.75 19.20 -22.71
C TYR A 348 -7.13 18.82 -21.35
N ALA A 349 -5.79 18.76 -21.29
CA ALA A 349 -5.04 18.37 -20.11
C ALA A 349 -5.35 19.25 -18.88
N LEU A 350 -5.48 20.57 -19.04
CA LEU A 350 -5.77 21.48 -17.94
C LEU A 350 -7.19 21.25 -17.39
N THR A 351 -8.17 21.09 -18.27
CA THR A 351 -9.55 20.80 -17.89
C THR A 351 -9.66 19.46 -17.18
N ASN A 352 -8.99 18.43 -17.68
CA ASN A 352 -8.97 17.09 -17.08
C ASN A 352 -8.30 17.08 -15.70
N ALA A 353 -7.14 17.72 -15.57
CA ALA A 353 -6.45 17.88 -14.29
C ALA A 353 -7.33 18.65 -13.29
N THR A 354 -7.95 19.75 -13.74
CA THR A 354 -8.84 20.55 -12.88
C THR A 354 -10.08 19.76 -12.47
N ALA A 355 -10.71 19.04 -13.40
CA ALA A 355 -11.89 18.22 -13.14
C ALA A 355 -11.63 17.20 -12.04
N ARG A 356 -10.49 16.51 -12.11
CA ARG A 356 -10.05 15.55 -11.09
C ARG A 356 -9.79 16.23 -9.75
N ASN A 357 -8.89 17.22 -9.73
CA ASN A 357 -8.40 17.83 -8.49
C ASN A 357 -9.50 18.64 -7.78
N LEU A 358 -10.32 19.38 -8.53
CA LEU A 358 -11.46 20.13 -7.98
C LEU A 358 -12.52 19.20 -7.39
N ALA A 359 -12.83 18.07 -8.04
CA ALA A 359 -13.82 17.13 -7.51
C ALA A 359 -13.34 16.47 -6.21
N LEU A 360 -12.04 16.15 -6.11
CA LEU A 360 -11.43 15.63 -4.90
C LEU A 360 -11.50 16.64 -3.77
N TRP A 361 -11.09 17.89 -4.03
CA TRP A 361 -11.07 18.94 -3.02
C TRP A 361 -12.49 19.36 -2.59
N MET A 362 -13.41 19.56 -3.54
CA MET A 362 -14.81 19.89 -3.21
C MET A 362 -15.50 18.81 -2.38
N ALA A 363 -15.07 17.55 -2.48
CA ALA A 363 -15.58 16.41 -1.71
C ALA A 363 -14.58 15.94 -0.65
N TYR A 364 -14.04 16.90 0.13
CA TYR A 364 -13.14 16.67 1.25
C TYR A 364 -13.76 15.81 2.36
N GLU A 365 -12.92 15.25 3.22
CA GLU A 365 -13.34 14.37 4.32
C GLU A 365 -13.61 15.17 5.59
N ASP A 366 -14.87 15.60 5.76
CA ASP A 366 -15.35 16.16 7.02
C ASP A 366 -15.99 15.11 7.94
N VAL A 367 -16.27 15.49 9.19
CA VAL A 367 -16.89 14.62 10.18
C VAL A 367 -18.22 14.03 9.66
N ILE A 368 -19.01 14.82 8.93
CA ILE A 368 -20.28 14.39 8.32
C ILE A 368 -20.04 13.32 7.25
N ARG A 369 -19.03 13.50 6.39
CA ARG A 369 -18.67 12.60 5.30
C ARG A 369 -18.07 11.30 5.83
N VAL A 370 -17.17 11.38 6.80
CA VAL A 370 -16.59 10.20 7.47
C VAL A 370 -17.69 9.38 8.14
N ALA A 371 -18.65 10.05 8.79
CA ALA A 371 -19.82 9.40 9.37
C ALA A 371 -20.72 8.71 8.32
N ASP A 372 -20.96 9.37 7.18
CA ASP A 372 -21.70 8.77 6.06
C ASP A 372 -21.00 7.52 5.54
N LEU A 373 -19.68 7.59 5.30
CA LEU A 373 -18.89 6.45 4.83
C LEU A 373 -18.87 5.28 5.82
N LYS A 374 -18.84 5.56 7.13
CA LYS A 374 -18.85 4.52 8.19
C LYS A 374 -20.21 3.83 8.35
N THR A 375 -21.31 4.49 7.98
CA THR A 375 -22.68 3.97 8.13
C THR A 375 -23.27 3.39 6.84
N ARG A 376 -22.49 3.34 5.75
CA ARG A 376 -22.91 2.77 4.47
C ARG A 376 -23.09 1.25 4.52
N PRO A 377 -24.18 0.69 3.97
CA PRO A 377 -24.37 -0.76 3.92
C PRO A 377 -23.29 -1.46 3.08
N GLU A 378 -22.78 -0.80 2.02
CA GLU A 378 -21.72 -1.31 1.17
C GLU A 378 -20.43 -1.55 1.96
N ARG A 379 -20.12 -0.68 2.93
CA ARG A 379 -18.98 -0.87 3.84
C ARG A 379 -19.14 -2.13 4.68
N MET A 380 -20.33 -2.37 5.22
CA MET A 380 -20.58 -3.53 6.08
C MET A 380 -20.50 -4.84 5.28
N ALA A 381 -21.05 -4.84 4.06
CA ALA A 381 -20.94 -5.98 3.14
C ALA A 381 -19.47 -6.30 2.84
N ARG A 382 -18.67 -5.27 2.51
CA ARG A 382 -17.23 -5.43 2.28
C ARG A 382 -16.48 -5.95 3.51
N ILE A 383 -16.71 -5.40 4.70
CA ILE A 383 -16.04 -5.90 5.91
C ILE A 383 -16.36 -7.38 6.14
N ARG A 384 -17.63 -7.79 5.95
CA ARG A 384 -18.01 -9.20 6.08
C ARG A 384 -17.32 -10.10 5.06
N GLU A 385 -17.16 -9.62 3.83
CA GLU A 385 -16.43 -10.31 2.76
C GLU A 385 -14.94 -10.42 3.08
N GLU A 386 -14.30 -9.33 3.51
CA GLU A 386 -12.89 -9.28 3.92
C GLU A 386 -12.59 -10.27 5.06
N VAL A 387 -13.47 -10.35 6.07
CA VAL A 387 -13.32 -11.30 7.18
C VAL A 387 -13.85 -12.71 6.87
N ARG A 388 -14.32 -12.95 5.63
CA ARG A 388 -14.92 -14.22 5.18
C ARG A 388 -16.01 -14.75 6.12
N ALA A 389 -16.83 -13.86 6.68
CA ALA A 389 -17.85 -14.21 7.65
C ALA A 389 -19.04 -14.91 6.97
N ARG A 390 -19.40 -16.09 7.47
CA ARG A 390 -20.59 -16.84 7.01
C ARG A 390 -21.88 -16.08 7.36
N PRO A 391 -22.99 -16.27 6.64
CA PRO A 391 -24.25 -15.57 6.89
C PRO A 391 -24.72 -15.61 8.36
N GLU A 392 -24.52 -16.74 9.03
CA GLU A 392 -24.87 -16.99 10.42
C GLU A 392 -23.92 -16.36 11.46
N GLN A 393 -22.74 -15.91 11.04
CA GLN A 393 -21.74 -15.32 11.93
C GLN A 393 -22.00 -13.82 12.16
N VAL A 394 -22.00 -13.44 13.43
CA VAL A 394 -22.08 -12.03 13.86
C VAL A 394 -20.69 -11.40 13.71
N VAL A 395 -20.63 -10.29 12.98
CA VAL A 395 -19.40 -9.50 12.82
C VAL A 395 -19.57 -8.22 13.62
N GLU A 396 -18.69 -7.99 14.59
CA GLU A 396 -18.63 -6.77 15.38
C GLU A 396 -17.55 -5.85 14.84
N VAL A 397 -17.94 -4.64 14.42
CA VAL A 397 -17.02 -3.60 13.96
C VAL A 397 -16.88 -2.53 15.04
N VAL A 398 -15.65 -2.33 15.50
CA VAL A 398 -15.25 -1.27 16.43
C VAL A 398 -14.43 -0.23 15.68
N ASP A 399 -14.96 0.98 15.56
CA ASP A 399 -14.27 2.12 14.99
C ASP A 399 -13.54 2.89 16.10
N TYR A 400 -12.21 3.01 15.94
CA TYR A 400 -11.35 3.78 16.83
C TYR A 400 -11.28 5.22 16.31
N LEU A 401 -11.72 6.18 17.12
CA LEU A 401 -11.79 7.59 16.75
C LEU A 401 -11.00 8.42 17.77
N LYS A 402 -10.35 9.49 17.30
CA LYS A 402 -9.67 10.47 18.15
C LYS A 402 -10.12 11.90 17.82
N PRO A 403 -11.41 12.22 17.96
CA PRO A 403 -11.90 13.59 17.79
C PRO A 403 -11.16 14.56 18.72
N GLY A 404 -10.68 15.65 18.14
CA GLY A 404 -10.16 16.82 18.84
C GLY A 404 -11.14 17.99 18.79
N ILE A 405 -10.71 19.11 19.37
CA ILE A 405 -11.47 20.37 19.35
C ILE A 405 -11.62 20.89 17.92
N GLU A 406 -10.62 20.71 17.07
CA GLU A 406 -10.65 21.12 15.67
C GLU A 406 -11.76 20.41 14.90
N GLU A 407 -11.86 19.08 15.01
CA GLU A 407 -12.91 18.31 14.37
C GLU A 407 -14.30 18.72 14.85
N LEU A 408 -14.47 19.04 16.13
CA LEU A 408 -15.74 19.55 16.65
C LEU A 408 -16.08 20.93 16.06
N CYS A 409 -15.11 21.83 15.99
CA CYS A 409 -15.28 23.14 15.39
C CYS A 409 -15.62 23.08 13.89
N THR A 410 -15.23 22.01 13.18
CA THR A 410 -15.62 21.82 11.77
C THR A 410 -17.13 21.67 11.56
N LEU A 411 -17.88 21.24 12.59
CA LEU A 411 -19.33 21.10 12.55
C LEU A 411 -20.08 22.38 12.92
N LEU A 412 -19.39 23.34 13.56
CA LEU A 412 -20.00 24.56 14.06
C LEU A 412 -20.06 25.65 12.98
N PRO A 413 -21.07 26.54 13.03
CA PRO A 413 -21.04 27.77 12.27
C PRO A 413 -19.82 28.62 12.61
N ARG A 414 -19.33 29.38 11.64
CA ARG A 414 -18.15 30.26 11.75
C ARG A 414 -18.15 31.11 13.03
N MET A 415 -19.29 31.71 13.37
CA MET A 415 -19.43 32.59 14.54
C MET A 415 -19.16 31.89 15.88
N LEU A 416 -19.38 30.58 15.96
CA LEU A 416 -19.13 29.78 17.16
C LEU A 416 -17.75 29.11 17.11
N ALA A 417 -17.31 28.69 15.92
CA ALA A 417 -16.04 28.01 15.73
C ALA A 417 -14.83 28.94 16.00
N GLU A 418 -14.82 30.16 15.45
CA GLU A 418 -13.66 31.05 15.53
C GLU A 418 -13.24 31.39 16.98
N PRO A 419 -14.15 31.78 17.90
CA PRO A 419 -13.75 32.07 19.28
C PRO A 419 -13.19 30.84 20.01
N ILE A 420 -13.73 29.66 19.74
CA ILE A 420 -13.29 28.40 20.35
C ILE A 420 -11.90 28.02 19.83
N LEU A 421 -11.67 28.14 18.51
CA LEU A 421 -10.37 27.88 17.90
C LEU A 421 -9.31 28.85 18.44
N ARG A 422 -9.57 30.15 18.46
CA ARG A 422 -8.63 31.15 19.03
C ARG A 422 -8.30 30.89 20.50
N TRP A 423 -9.29 30.45 21.28
CA TRP A 423 -9.07 30.07 22.68
C TRP A 423 -8.24 28.79 22.81
N ALA A 424 -8.40 27.83 21.91
CA ALA A 424 -7.68 26.56 21.92
C ALA A 424 -6.25 26.67 21.35
N GLU A 425 -6.02 27.56 20.39
CA GLU A 425 -4.69 27.95 19.89
C GLU A 425 -3.83 28.52 21.02
N GLN A 426 -4.44 29.25 21.96
CA GLN A 426 -3.75 29.74 23.14
C GLN A 426 -3.34 28.57 24.07
N LYS A 427 -2.03 28.45 24.32
CA LYS A 427 -1.39 27.46 25.21
C LYS A 427 -1.32 26.01 24.68
N ASN A 428 -1.21 25.80 23.36
CA ASN A 428 -1.05 24.48 22.73
C ASN A 428 -2.13 23.47 23.14
N ARG A 429 -3.38 23.94 23.32
CA ARG A 429 -4.48 23.10 23.81
C ARG A 429 -5.10 22.26 22.70
N LEU A 430 -4.96 22.68 21.44
CA LEU A 430 -5.38 21.92 20.26
C LEU A 430 -4.81 20.50 20.26
N GLU A 431 -3.50 20.37 20.46
CA GLU A 431 -2.78 19.08 20.49
C GLU A 431 -3.05 18.25 21.77
N ARG A 432 -3.57 18.89 22.82
CA ARG A 432 -3.70 18.28 24.15
C ARG A 432 -5.08 17.69 24.41
N PHE A 433 -6.11 18.15 23.71
CA PHE A 433 -7.50 17.73 23.92
C PHE A 433 -8.02 16.87 22.76
N HIS A 434 -7.44 15.67 22.62
CA HIS A 434 -8.06 14.59 21.85
C HIS A 434 -8.66 13.58 22.81
N PHE A 435 -9.91 13.17 22.55
CA PHE A 435 -10.52 12.08 23.29
C PHE A 435 -10.53 10.81 22.46
N GLY A 436 -9.87 9.76 22.96
CA GLY A 436 -9.93 8.43 22.36
C GLY A 436 -11.32 7.83 22.57
N MET A 437 -12.02 7.52 21.49
CA MET A 437 -13.35 6.95 21.51
C MET A 437 -13.37 5.62 20.75
N HIS A 438 -13.87 4.59 21.42
CA HIS A 438 -14.08 3.26 20.84
C HIS A 438 -15.57 3.09 20.58
N LEU A 439 -15.98 3.13 19.32
CA LEU A 439 -17.38 3.08 18.97
C LEU A 439 -17.73 1.79 18.23
N ARG A 440 -18.64 1.02 18.80
CA ARG A 440 -19.22 -0.16 18.16
C ARG A 440 -20.25 0.28 17.13
N THR A 441 -19.84 0.48 15.88
CA THR A 441 -20.73 0.92 14.78
C THR A 441 -21.78 -0.14 14.41
N THR A 442 -21.59 -1.37 14.87
CA THR A 442 -22.57 -2.48 14.75
C THR A 442 -23.63 -2.47 15.85
N SER A 443 -23.40 -1.75 16.96
CA SER A 443 -24.43 -1.55 17.99
C SER A 443 -25.46 -0.53 17.54
N VAL A 444 -26.71 -0.66 18.01
CA VAL A 444 -27.78 0.29 17.68
C VAL A 444 -27.43 1.71 18.14
N SER A 445 -26.93 1.86 19.36
CA SER A 445 -26.55 3.17 19.91
C SER A 445 -25.36 3.79 19.16
N GLY A 446 -24.32 3.01 18.90
CA GLY A 446 -23.15 3.49 18.15
C GLY A 446 -23.49 3.84 16.70
N PHE A 447 -24.31 3.02 16.04
CA PHE A 447 -24.82 3.31 14.70
C PHE A 447 -25.64 4.60 14.68
N LEU A 448 -26.61 4.76 15.60
CA LEU A 448 -27.44 5.96 15.67
C LEU A 448 -26.62 7.22 15.96
N LEU A 449 -25.58 7.13 16.80
CA LEU A 449 -24.68 8.24 17.08
C LEU A 449 -23.98 8.73 15.80
N ILE A 450 -23.33 7.83 15.05
CA ILE A 450 -22.68 8.19 13.78
C ILE A 450 -23.71 8.59 12.73
N LYS A 451 -24.86 7.90 12.67
CA LYS A 451 -25.91 8.20 11.71
C LYS A 451 -26.50 9.58 11.94
N GLY A 452 -26.64 10.01 13.20
CA GLY A 452 -27.07 11.35 13.56
C GLY A 452 -26.18 12.44 12.94
N LEU A 453 -24.87 12.24 12.91
CA LEU A 453 -23.92 13.17 12.26
C LEU A 453 -24.22 13.34 10.76
N THR A 454 -24.70 12.29 10.08
CA THR A 454 -25.06 12.36 8.65
C THR A 454 -26.27 13.25 8.38
N TRP A 455 -27.15 13.45 9.37
CA TRP A 455 -28.32 14.34 9.25
C TRP A 455 -27.93 15.82 9.20
N PHE A 456 -26.73 16.18 9.64
CA PHE A 456 -26.18 17.53 9.52
C PHE A 456 -25.67 17.85 8.10
N ARG A 457 -25.73 16.92 7.14
CA ARG A 457 -25.32 17.15 5.74
C ARG A 457 -25.93 18.39 5.10
N PRO A 458 -27.23 18.74 5.25
CA PRO A 458 -27.77 19.99 4.71
C PRO A 458 -27.17 21.23 5.37
N LEU A 459 -26.80 21.13 6.66
CA LEU A 459 -26.20 22.21 7.44
C LEU A 459 -24.71 22.41 7.15
N ARG A 460 -24.05 21.46 6.48
CA ARG A 460 -22.63 21.54 6.08
C ARG A 460 -22.27 22.89 5.46
N ARG A 461 -23.14 23.45 4.62
CA ARG A 461 -22.86 24.73 3.93
C ARG A 461 -22.72 25.94 4.85
N PHE A 462 -23.20 25.82 6.08
CA PHE A 462 -23.12 26.87 7.09
C PHE A 462 -21.97 26.63 8.08
N THR A 463 -21.19 25.56 7.92
CA THR A 463 -20.10 25.26 8.84
C THR A 463 -18.85 26.06 8.48
N HIS A 464 -18.05 26.36 9.51
CA HIS A 464 -16.77 27.05 9.36
C HIS A 464 -15.86 26.36 8.34
N ARG A 465 -15.80 25.02 8.40
CA ARG A 465 -14.95 24.24 7.50
C ARG A 465 -15.38 24.40 6.04
N PHE A 466 -16.69 24.39 5.76
CA PHE A 466 -17.16 24.55 4.38
C PHE A 466 -16.79 25.93 3.81
N GLU A 467 -17.00 26.99 4.59
CA GLU A 467 -16.65 28.36 4.18
C GLU A 467 -15.14 28.51 3.91
N PHE A 468 -14.32 27.99 4.82
CA PHE A 468 -12.86 27.99 4.68
C PHE A 468 -12.40 27.27 3.39
N GLU A 469 -12.94 26.07 3.13
CA GLU A 469 -12.61 25.30 1.93
C GLU A 469 -13.06 26.01 0.66
N GLN A 470 -14.26 26.58 0.64
CA GLN A 470 -14.73 27.32 -0.53
C GLN A 470 -13.85 28.54 -0.81
N ALA A 471 -13.42 29.28 0.22
CA ALA A 471 -12.55 30.44 0.05
C ALA A 471 -11.20 30.05 -0.57
N LEU A 472 -10.59 28.95 -0.12
CA LEU A 472 -9.33 28.45 -0.68
C LEU A 472 -9.50 27.90 -2.10
N ILE A 473 -10.59 27.18 -2.38
CA ILE A 473 -10.90 26.69 -3.73
C ILE A 473 -11.05 27.87 -4.70
N GLU A 474 -11.79 28.92 -4.33
CA GLU A 474 -11.96 30.10 -5.19
C GLU A 474 -10.64 30.87 -5.35
N ARG A 475 -9.83 31.00 -4.29
CA ARG A 475 -8.48 31.60 -4.38
C ARG A 475 -7.61 30.84 -5.38
N TRP A 476 -7.54 29.52 -5.25
CA TRP A 476 -6.77 28.65 -6.14
C TRP A 476 -7.26 28.72 -7.58
N LEU A 477 -8.57 28.60 -7.81
CA LEU A 477 -9.17 28.68 -9.14
C LEU A 477 -8.96 30.06 -9.80
N ALA A 478 -8.91 31.15 -9.02
CA ALA A 478 -8.64 32.48 -9.56
C ALA A 478 -7.22 32.64 -10.12
N LEU A 479 -6.27 31.81 -9.69
CA LEU A 479 -4.89 31.81 -10.21
C LEU A 479 -4.76 31.08 -11.54
N VAL A 480 -5.64 30.11 -11.81
CA VAL A 480 -5.56 29.27 -13.03
C VAL A 480 -5.71 30.09 -14.32
N PRO A 481 -6.72 30.97 -14.49
CA PRO A 481 -6.81 31.82 -15.68
C PRO A 481 -5.64 32.79 -15.83
N ARG A 482 -5.12 33.32 -14.72
CA ARG A 482 -3.96 34.23 -14.72
C ARG A 482 -2.73 33.51 -15.26
N ALA A 483 -2.49 32.29 -14.79
CA ALA A 483 -1.40 31.46 -15.28
C ALA A 483 -1.59 31.02 -16.73
N ALA A 484 -2.81 30.60 -17.09
CA ALA A 484 -3.13 30.16 -18.45
C ALA A 484 -2.94 31.27 -19.50
N SER A 485 -3.08 32.54 -19.11
CA SER A 485 -2.78 33.67 -19.99
C SER A 485 -1.29 33.83 -20.31
N GLN A 486 -0.41 33.21 -19.52
CA GLN A 486 1.03 33.16 -19.76
C GLN A 486 1.40 31.86 -20.50
N THR A 487 1.18 30.70 -19.87
CA THR A 487 1.38 29.37 -20.46
C THR A 487 0.40 28.34 -19.87
N VAL A 488 -0.02 27.36 -20.67
CA VAL A 488 -0.93 26.29 -20.22
C VAL A 488 -0.22 25.38 -19.22
N GLU A 489 1.08 25.16 -19.40
CA GLU A 489 1.94 24.38 -18.52
C GLU A 489 1.97 24.97 -17.11
N LEU A 490 2.13 26.29 -16.97
CA LEU A 490 2.12 26.95 -15.66
C LEU A 490 0.78 26.77 -14.94
N ALA A 491 -0.32 26.90 -15.68
CA ALA A 491 -1.67 26.67 -15.15
C ALA A 491 -1.85 25.22 -14.68
N LEU A 492 -1.32 24.25 -15.45
CA LEU A 492 -1.34 22.84 -15.09
C LEU A 492 -0.57 22.58 -13.79
N GLU A 493 0.62 23.16 -13.64
CA GLU A 493 1.43 23.00 -12.43
C GLU A 493 0.73 23.55 -11.18
N ILE A 494 0.05 24.70 -11.29
CA ILE A 494 -0.77 25.27 -10.20
C ILE A 494 -1.96 24.38 -9.88
N VAL A 495 -2.61 23.80 -10.90
CA VAL A 495 -3.74 22.87 -10.70
C VAL A 495 -3.27 21.62 -9.95
N GLU A 496 -2.10 21.10 -10.29
CA GLU A 496 -1.52 19.92 -9.65
C GLU A 496 -1.10 20.17 -8.19
N CYS A 497 -0.90 21.41 -7.74
CA CYS A 497 -0.65 21.73 -6.34
C CYS A 497 -1.79 21.31 -5.40
N ALA A 498 -3.02 21.16 -5.90
CA ALA A 498 -4.13 20.63 -5.10
C ALA A 498 -3.88 19.19 -4.60
N ARG A 499 -2.92 18.45 -5.20
CA ARG A 499 -2.50 17.12 -4.73
C ARG A 499 -1.83 17.14 -3.35
N LEU A 500 -1.39 18.29 -2.88
CA LEU A 500 -0.85 18.47 -1.53
C LEU A 500 -1.93 18.34 -0.45
N LEU A 501 -3.20 18.57 -0.82
CA LEU A 501 -4.34 18.55 0.09
C LEU A 501 -4.92 17.13 0.16
N LYS A 502 -4.42 16.34 1.11
CA LYS A 502 -4.84 14.94 1.31
C LYS A 502 -4.95 14.58 2.80
N GLY A 503 -5.76 13.56 3.07
CA GLY A 503 -5.94 13.00 4.40
C GLY A 503 -6.82 13.86 5.30
N TYR A 504 -6.70 13.62 6.61
CA TYR A 504 -7.42 14.30 7.69
C TYR A 504 -6.47 14.57 8.87
N GLY A 505 -6.89 15.41 9.81
CA GLY A 505 -6.07 15.79 10.98
C GLY A 505 -4.72 16.39 10.58
N ASP A 506 -3.66 16.03 11.31
CA ASP A 506 -2.29 16.54 11.10
C ASP A 506 -1.77 16.38 9.67
N THR A 507 -2.13 15.29 8.98
CA THR A 507 -1.69 15.06 7.60
C THR A 507 -2.30 16.09 6.65
N HIS A 508 -3.59 16.40 6.83
CA HIS A 508 -4.25 17.45 6.08
C HIS A 508 -3.67 18.82 6.44
N GLN A 509 -3.47 19.10 7.73
CA GLN A 509 -2.96 20.39 8.19
C GLN A 509 -1.57 20.69 7.60
N ARG A 510 -0.64 19.73 7.65
CA ARG A 510 0.69 19.86 7.00
C ARG A 510 0.59 20.11 5.50
N GLY A 511 -0.30 19.38 4.82
CA GLY A 511 -0.53 19.57 3.38
C GLY A 511 -1.07 20.97 3.06
N LEU A 512 -2.00 21.45 3.88
CA LEU A 512 -2.59 22.78 3.78
C LEU A 512 -1.58 23.90 4.03
N ASP A 513 -0.76 23.79 5.07
CA ASP A 513 0.26 24.79 5.40
C ASP A 513 1.30 24.92 4.28
N ASN A 514 1.75 23.79 3.74
CA ASN A 514 2.65 23.76 2.58
C ASN A 514 2.00 24.36 1.33
N PHE A 515 0.73 24.02 1.07
CA PHE A 515 -0.02 24.56 -0.06
C PHE A 515 -0.19 26.08 0.05
N GLN A 516 -0.58 26.59 1.22
CA GLN A 516 -0.72 28.03 1.46
C GLN A 516 0.63 28.75 1.34
N THR A 517 1.70 28.18 1.89
CA THR A 517 3.07 28.72 1.74
C THR A 517 3.47 28.80 0.26
N LEU A 518 3.17 27.77 -0.53
CA LEU A 518 3.46 27.75 -1.96
C LEU A 518 2.65 28.81 -2.73
N LEU A 519 1.37 28.98 -2.39
CA LEU A 519 0.53 30.05 -2.95
C LEU A 519 1.09 31.43 -2.63
N ASP A 520 1.30 31.71 -1.35
CA ASP A 520 1.65 33.04 -0.83
C ASP A 520 3.05 33.49 -1.24
N ARG A 521 4.03 32.56 -1.24
CA ARG A 521 5.45 32.91 -1.42
C ARG A 521 6.00 32.65 -2.82
N VAL A 522 5.39 31.74 -3.57
CA VAL A 522 5.92 31.34 -4.89
C VAL A 522 4.95 31.70 -6.01
N ILE A 523 3.72 31.20 -5.95
CA ILE A 523 2.79 31.29 -7.08
C ILE A 523 2.27 32.72 -7.26
N GLU A 524 1.72 33.35 -6.23
CA GLU A 524 1.13 34.68 -6.36
C GLU A 524 2.17 35.77 -6.69
N PRO A 525 3.35 35.83 -6.03
CA PRO A 525 4.42 36.75 -6.40
C PRO A 525 5.02 36.43 -7.78
N GLY A 526 5.22 35.15 -8.08
CA GLY A 526 5.77 34.69 -9.34
C GLY A 526 4.91 35.08 -10.54
N LEU A 527 3.58 34.97 -10.43
CA LEU A 527 2.63 35.38 -11.47
C LEU A 527 2.67 36.88 -11.78
N ALA A 528 3.21 37.70 -10.87
CA ALA A 528 3.44 39.13 -11.10
C ALA A 528 4.79 39.43 -11.77
N SER A 529 5.67 38.43 -11.92
CA SER A 529 6.97 38.53 -12.59
C SER A 529 6.90 38.05 -14.04
N SER A 530 7.88 38.44 -14.86
CA SER A 530 7.89 38.13 -16.31
C SER A 530 8.51 36.76 -16.67
N ASN A 531 8.94 35.94 -15.71
CA ASN A 531 9.66 34.67 -15.99
C ASN A 531 8.80 33.43 -15.71
N CYS A 532 7.92 33.11 -16.66
CA CYS A 532 6.92 32.04 -16.55
C CYS A 532 7.54 30.64 -16.54
N GLU A 533 8.60 30.41 -17.32
CA GLU A 533 9.28 29.11 -17.41
C GLU A 533 9.96 28.74 -16.10
N GLN A 534 10.71 29.68 -15.51
CA GLN A 534 11.37 29.45 -14.23
C GLN A 534 10.34 29.19 -13.13
N LEU A 535 9.23 29.95 -13.10
CA LEU A 535 8.17 29.74 -12.14
C LEU A 535 7.53 28.35 -12.27
N THR A 536 7.30 27.88 -13.50
CA THR A 536 6.75 26.54 -13.78
C THR A 536 7.64 25.46 -13.18
N VAL A 537 8.95 25.55 -13.40
CA VAL A 537 9.93 24.61 -12.83
C VAL A 537 9.96 24.67 -11.30
N THR A 538 10.01 25.88 -10.72
CA THR A 538 10.02 26.06 -9.26
C THR A 538 8.77 25.48 -8.60
N ILE A 539 7.58 25.68 -9.18
CA ILE A 539 6.33 25.10 -8.65
C ILE A 539 6.38 23.57 -8.71
N ARG A 540 6.84 23.00 -9.82
CA ARG A 540 6.96 21.54 -9.99
C ARG A 540 7.89 20.94 -8.95
N GLU A 541 9.10 21.48 -8.82
CA GLU A 541 10.11 21.01 -7.86
C GLU A 541 9.62 21.13 -6.42
N ALA A 542 9.05 22.28 -6.05
CA ALA A 542 8.51 22.49 -4.70
C ALA A 542 7.37 21.51 -4.39
N ARG A 543 6.46 21.27 -5.36
CA ARG A 543 5.37 20.30 -5.18
C ARG A 543 5.90 18.88 -5.04
N GLU A 544 6.81 18.44 -5.90
CA GLU A 544 7.39 17.10 -5.84
C GLU A 544 8.12 16.87 -4.53
N GLN A 545 8.88 17.86 -4.07
CA GLN A 545 9.57 17.79 -2.79
C GLN A 545 8.62 17.65 -1.60
N VAL A 546 7.51 18.40 -1.55
CA VAL A 546 6.51 18.26 -0.47
C VAL A 546 5.79 16.91 -0.55
N LEU A 547 5.51 16.43 -1.77
CA LEU A 547 4.88 15.13 -1.95
C LEU A 547 5.77 13.97 -1.49
N GLN A 548 7.10 14.14 -1.59
CA GLN A 548 8.11 13.19 -1.12
C GLN A 548 8.36 13.30 0.39
N ASN A 549 8.44 14.53 0.91
CA ASN A 549 8.73 14.83 2.31
C ASN A 549 7.68 15.83 2.85
N PRO A 550 6.58 15.33 3.43
CA PRO A 550 5.46 16.17 3.88
C PRO A 550 5.75 16.99 5.16
N GLU A 551 6.98 16.98 5.69
CA GLU A 551 7.36 17.80 6.85
C GLU A 551 7.39 19.30 6.50
N ALA A 552 6.70 20.12 7.29
CA ALA A 552 6.46 21.55 7.05
C ALA A 552 7.73 22.41 6.95
N VAL A 553 8.85 21.91 7.46
CA VAL A 553 10.12 22.64 7.56
C VAL A 553 10.85 22.73 6.20
N SER A 554 10.58 21.80 5.28
CA SER A 554 11.42 21.66 4.09
C SER A 554 11.30 22.80 3.07
N LEU A 555 10.18 23.53 3.01
CA LEU A 555 10.02 24.64 2.06
C LEU A 555 10.62 25.95 2.58
N GLN A 556 10.62 26.17 3.90
CA GLN A 556 11.13 27.41 4.49
C GLN A 556 12.66 27.48 4.43
N ASP A 557 13.34 26.33 4.57
CA ASP A 557 14.79 26.28 4.68
C ASP A 557 15.53 26.02 3.35
N LYS A 558 14.88 25.40 2.34
CA LYS A 558 15.56 24.94 1.10
C LYS A 558 15.30 25.77 -0.15
N PHE A 559 14.25 26.59 -0.19
CA PHE A 559 14.02 27.53 -1.29
C PHE A 559 14.36 28.95 -0.86
N PRO A 560 15.64 29.38 -0.98
CA PRO A 560 15.93 30.81 -0.99
C PRO A 560 15.15 31.40 -2.17
N ILE A 561 14.18 32.23 -1.81
CA ILE A 561 13.31 33.01 -2.69
C ILE A 561 14.12 33.48 -3.89
N PRO A 562 13.78 33.11 -5.15
CA PRO A 562 14.35 33.80 -6.29
C PRO A 562 14.02 35.26 -6.10
N SER A 563 15.03 36.13 -6.06
CA SER A 563 14.77 37.57 -6.12
C SER A 563 14.15 37.84 -7.48
N PHE A 564 12.82 37.85 -7.55
CA PHE A 564 12.11 38.40 -8.69
C PHE A 564 12.30 39.93 -8.60
N SER A 565 13.50 40.40 -8.92
CA SER A 565 13.80 41.82 -9.05
C SER A 565 12.85 42.38 -10.11
N LYS A 566 12.05 43.38 -9.72
CA LYS A 566 11.30 44.19 -10.68
C LYS A 566 12.29 44.77 -11.70
N PRO A 567 11.97 44.77 -13.00
CA PRO A 567 12.73 45.55 -13.97
C PRO A 567 12.69 47.05 -13.64
#